data_AF-A0A528XAR5-F1
#
_entry.id   AF-A0A528XAR5-F1
#
_cell.length_a   1.000
_cell.length_b   1.000
_cell.length_c   1.000
_cell.angle_alpha   90.00
_cell.angle_beta   90.00
_cell.angle_gamma   90.00
#
_symmetry.space_group_name_H-M   'P 1'
#
loop_
_entity.id
_entity.type
_entity.pdbx_description
1 polymer ?
#
loop_
_entity_poly.entity_id
_entity_poly.type
_entity_poly.pdbx_seq_one_letter_code
_entity_poly.pdbx_strand_id
1 'polypeptide(L)'
;MQTTARPRLRRASAFALSALSAVLLAACAAPQPKAMVDRKHRSKEYFSESEYGVKASPRVTFKTAGLQRGGGRDQLGKPYQVRGKWYYPKEDQHYAKKGLASWYGDAFHGRLTANGEVYDMTHLTAAHPTMPLPSYARVTNMETGSSVIVRVNDRGPYHDGRIIDVSKRAAEMLDYANIGTAEVKVEYVGRAPLDGNDDQYLMASYHPGNRAPDPSDGLPTGVMVAMNGPSPSLPVVAAAVPFPGQLTSSGQASEAQPVISAQAAAFGDITLPDFGPIIPERPEIILPAQSPFAVASMSYADERVLRASNVFAALDGGMSPADVFQSWKRQAPSAGPPADYVAAGSFDDAAQAKRVAAQLAGFGKTEIQRSELDGKDWYSVNLYPDGHGSVDELLQAAWSHGAPDALVVRN
;
A
#
# COMPACT_ATOMS: atom_id res chain seq x y z
N MET A 1 -4.09 -38.74 -105.82
CA MET A 1 -3.26 -38.91 -104.60
C MET A 1 -3.12 -37.55 -103.93
N GLN A 2 -3.82 -37.31 -102.82
CA GLN A 2 -3.54 -36.17 -101.94
C GLN A 2 -3.37 -36.70 -100.52
N THR A 3 -2.13 -36.59 -100.04
CA THR A 3 -1.66 -36.97 -98.72
C THR A 3 -1.85 -35.78 -97.77
N THR A 4 -2.72 -35.92 -96.76
CA THR A 4 -2.84 -34.96 -95.67
C THR A 4 -1.92 -35.36 -94.53
N ALA A 5 -0.79 -34.66 -94.43
CA ALA A 5 0.15 -34.78 -93.32
C ALA A 5 -0.16 -33.74 -92.24
N ARG A 6 -0.34 -34.19 -90.98
CA ARG A 6 0.31 -33.73 -89.73
C ARG A 6 -0.65 -33.71 -88.52
N PRO A 7 -0.34 -34.50 -87.48
CA PRO A 7 -0.60 -34.12 -86.09
C PRO A 7 0.72 -34.12 -85.32
N ARG A 8 1.59 -33.13 -85.56
CA ARG A 8 2.85 -32.96 -84.79
C ARG A 8 2.84 -31.77 -83.83
N LEU A 9 1.88 -30.84 -83.94
CA LEU A 9 1.82 -29.68 -83.04
C LEU A 9 1.15 -29.94 -81.68
N ARG A 10 0.31 -30.98 -81.55
CA ARG A 10 -0.43 -31.23 -80.28
C ARG A 10 0.40 -31.90 -79.18
N ARG A 11 1.51 -32.57 -79.52
CA ARG A 11 2.35 -33.26 -78.53
C ARG A 11 3.33 -32.30 -77.86
N ALA A 12 3.86 -31.32 -78.58
CA ALA A 12 4.81 -30.35 -78.02
C ALA A 12 4.16 -29.45 -76.95
N SER A 13 2.90 -29.05 -77.14
CA SER A 13 2.16 -28.24 -76.16
C SER A 13 1.77 -29.03 -74.91
N ALA A 14 1.48 -30.33 -75.03
CA ALA A 14 1.21 -31.19 -73.88
C ALA A 14 2.44 -31.39 -72.98
N PHE A 15 3.64 -31.52 -73.56
CA PHE A 15 4.89 -31.61 -72.79
C PHE A 15 5.31 -30.28 -72.15
N ALA A 16 5.02 -29.14 -72.79
CA ALA A 16 5.28 -27.84 -72.21
C ALA A 16 4.37 -27.55 -70.99
N LEU A 17 3.10 -27.97 -71.06
CA LEU A 17 2.14 -27.80 -69.95
C LEU A 17 2.45 -28.71 -68.75
N SER A 18 2.92 -29.94 -68.98
CA SER A 18 3.31 -30.84 -67.89
C SER A 18 4.63 -30.40 -67.23
N ALA A 19 5.60 -29.89 -68.00
CA ALA A 19 6.82 -29.31 -67.44
C ALA A 19 6.54 -28.06 -66.59
N LEU A 20 5.61 -27.20 -67.03
CA LEU A 20 5.24 -26.00 -66.27
C LEU A 20 4.51 -26.34 -64.95
N SER A 21 3.64 -27.37 -64.94
CA SER A 21 3.00 -27.85 -63.71
C SER A 21 4.00 -28.46 -62.71
N ALA A 22 5.02 -29.17 -63.20
CA ALA A 22 6.05 -29.74 -62.33
C ALA A 22 6.90 -28.66 -61.63
N VAL A 23 7.19 -27.55 -62.32
CA VAL A 23 7.92 -26.41 -61.72
C VAL A 23 7.07 -25.66 -60.69
N LEU A 24 5.76 -25.50 -60.94
CA LEU A 24 4.84 -24.86 -59.99
C LEU A 24 4.62 -25.71 -58.72
N LEU A 25 4.64 -27.04 -58.83
CA LEU A 25 4.54 -27.94 -57.67
C LEU A 25 5.81 -27.97 -56.80
N ALA A 26 6.99 -27.80 -57.40
CA ALA A 26 8.26 -27.75 -56.65
C ALA A 26 8.43 -26.45 -55.84
N ALA A 27 7.77 -25.36 -56.23
CA ALA A 27 7.82 -24.09 -55.52
C ALA A 27 7.01 -24.07 -54.20
N CYS A 28 6.11 -25.04 -53.99
CA CYS A 28 5.33 -25.18 -52.75
C CYS A 28 6.05 -26.00 -51.66
N ALA A 29 7.24 -26.55 -51.94
CA ALA A 29 8.02 -27.35 -51.00
C ALA A 29 9.21 -26.58 -50.39
N ALA A 30 9.16 -25.25 -50.35
CA ALA A 30 10.14 -24.46 -49.62
C ALA A 30 9.97 -24.71 -48.10
N PRO A 31 11.01 -25.16 -47.38
CA PRO A 31 10.94 -25.26 -45.93
C PRO A 31 10.69 -23.85 -45.38
N GLN A 32 9.59 -23.68 -44.65
CA GLN A 32 9.34 -22.43 -43.93
C GLN A 32 10.58 -22.11 -43.09
N PRO A 33 11.15 -20.90 -43.17
CA PRO A 33 12.16 -20.50 -42.21
C PRO A 33 11.48 -20.64 -40.85
N LYS A 34 11.97 -21.57 -40.03
CA LYS A 34 11.57 -21.65 -38.62
C LYS A 34 11.75 -20.23 -38.12
N ALA A 35 10.64 -19.56 -37.79
CA ALA A 35 10.71 -18.32 -37.06
C ALA A 35 11.63 -18.64 -35.88
N MET A 36 12.83 -18.06 -35.89
CA MET A 36 13.64 -17.97 -34.71
C MET A 36 12.78 -17.12 -33.79
N VAL A 37 11.94 -17.80 -32.99
CA VAL A 37 11.44 -17.24 -31.75
C VAL A 37 12.72 -16.83 -31.06
N ASP A 38 12.97 -15.53 -31.08
CA ASP A 38 14.01 -14.90 -30.32
C ASP A 38 13.91 -15.53 -28.93
N ARG A 39 14.87 -16.40 -28.61
CA ARG A 39 14.88 -17.07 -27.31
C ARG A 39 15.30 -15.97 -26.37
N LYS A 40 14.32 -15.14 -25.99
CA LYS A 40 14.43 -14.14 -24.95
C LYS A 40 15.18 -14.83 -23.83
N HIS A 41 16.37 -14.32 -23.52
CA HIS A 41 17.26 -14.88 -22.52
C HIS A 41 16.41 -15.28 -21.31
N ARG A 42 16.22 -16.59 -21.10
CA ARG A 42 15.52 -17.07 -19.91
C ARG A 42 16.37 -16.59 -18.74
N SER A 43 15.81 -15.73 -17.88
CA SER A 43 16.48 -15.35 -16.65
C SER A 43 16.85 -16.62 -15.88
N LYS A 44 17.97 -16.60 -15.16
CA LYS A 44 18.48 -17.74 -14.40
C LYS A 44 17.49 -18.25 -13.33
N GLU A 45 16.40 -17.51 -13.07
CA GLU A 45 15.27 -17.83 -12.20
C GLU A 45 14.31 -18.90 -12.76
N TYR A 46 14.80 -19.83 -13.58
CA TYR A 46 13.96 -20.86 -14.18
C TYR A 46 13.77 -22.05 -13.23
N PHE A 47 12.56 -22.22 -12.71
CA PHE A 47 12.15 -23.44 -12.01
C PHE A 47 12.20 -24.62 -13.00
N SER A 48 13.26 -25.43 -12.91
CA SER A 48 13.44 -26.53 -13.85
C SER A 48 12.65 -27.77 -13.38
N GLU A 49 11.74 -28.26 -14.24
CA GLU A 49 10.96 -29.48 -13.97
C GLU A 49 11.87 -30.68 -13.68
N SER A 50 13.05 -30.73 -14.31
CA SER A 50 14.08 -31.73 -14.07
C SER A 50 14.69 -31.70 -12.67
N GLU A 51 14.80 -30.51 -12.06
CA GLU A 51 15.38 -30.37 -10.71
C GLU A 51 14.33 -30.65 -9.62
N TYR A 52 13.11 -30.17 -9.81
CA TYR A 52 12.09 -30.21 -8.77
C TYR A 52 11.07 -31.35 -8.92
N GLY A 53 11.01 -31.99 -10.09
CA GLY A 53 10.07 -33.06 -10.39
C GLY A 53 8.61 -32.60 -10.52
N VAL A 54 8.34 -31.29 -10.51
CA VAL A 54 7.01 -30.70 -10.68
C VAL A 54 7.01 -29.66 -11.79
N LYS A 55 5.92 -29.59 -12.53
CA LYS A 55 5.72 -28.56 -13.56
C LYS A 55 5.54 -27.20 -12.90
N ALA A 56 6.16 -26.19 -13.49
CA ALA A 56 5.96 -24.82 -13.06
C ALA A 56 4.51 -24.39 -13.38
N SER A 57 3.81 -23.80 -12.41
CA SER A 57 2.39 -23.36 -12.50
C SER A 57 2.04 -22.55 -13.76
N PRO A 58 0.81 -22.55 -14.27
CA PRO A 58 0.46 -21.74 -15.43
C PRO A 58 0.60 -20.23 -15.15
N ARG A 59 1.03 -19.48 -16.16
CA ARG A 59 0.98 -18.00 -16.16
C ARG A 59 -0.39 -17.56 -16.67
N VAL A 60 -1.13 -16.83 -15.85
CA VAL A 60 -2.50 -16.38 -16.16
C VAL A 60 -2.56 -14.94 -16.61
N THR A 61 -1.51 -14.14 -16.35
CA THR A 61 -1.45 -12.74 -16.78
C THR A 61 -0.01 -12.32 -17.10
N PHE A 62 0.10 -11.35 -18.01
CA PHE A 62 1.35 -10.66 -18.35
C PHE A 62 1.32 -9.18 -17.96
N LYS A 63 0.26 -8.74 -17.26
CA LYS A 63 0.22 -7.40 -16.67
C LYS A 63 1.38 -7.26 -15.69
N THR A 64 1.98 -6.08 -15.63
CA THR A 64 3.09 -5.76 -14.72
C THR A 64 2.59 -5.23 -13.37
N ALA A 65 1.35 -4.74 -13.31
CA ALA A 65 0.75 -4.12 -12.13
C ALA A 65 -0.79 -4.27 -12.14
N GLY A 66 -1.41 -4.00 -10.99
CA GLY A 66 -2.87 -4.05 -10.84
C GLY A 66 -3.44 -5.45 -10.98
N LEU A 67 -2.71 -6.47 -10.52
CA LEU A 67 -3.20 -7.83 -10.45
C LEU A 67 -4.23 -7.94 -9.32
N GLN A 68 -5.32 -8.68 -9.57
CA GLN A 68 -6.30 -8.97 -8.54
C GLN A 68 -5.64 -9.84 -7.45
N ARG A 69 -5.87 -9.45 -6.20
CA ARG A 69 -5.34 -10.12 -5.02
C ARG A 69 -6.34 -11.15 -4.50
N GLY A 70 -5.84 -12.11 -3.73
CA GLY A 70 -6.67 -13.14 -3.13
C GLY A 70 -7.29 -14.09 -4.17
N GLY A 71 -8.43 -14.68 -3.80
CA GLY A 71 -9.14 -15.66 -4.62
C GLY A 71 -8.52 -17.06 -4.64
N GLY A 72 -7.49 -17.28 -3.83
CA GLY A 72 -6.93 -18.61 -3.58
C GLY A 72 -7.80 -19.45 -2.65
N ARG A 73 -7.27 -20.63 -2.30
CA ARG A 73 -7.91 -21.59 -1.39
C ARG A 73 -7.21 -21.59 -0.04
N ASP A 74 -7.99 -21.73 1.03
CA ASP A 74 -7.44 -22.12 2.33
C ASP A 74 -7.01 -23.59 2.25
N GLN A 75 -5.72 -23.84 2.47
CA GLN A 75 -5.15 -25.17 2.49
C GLN A 75 -3.98 -25.26 3.46
N LEU A 76 -4.02 -26.25 4.34
CA LEU A 76 -2.81 -26.76 4.98
C LEU A 76 -1.99 -27.58 3.98
N GLY A 77 -2.66 -28.45 3.23
CA GLY A 77 -2.04 -29.33 2.25
C GLY A 77 -1.60 -30.67 2.85
N LYS A 78 -1.46 -31.67 1.97
CA LYS A 78 -0.97 -33.01 2.34
C LYS A 78 0.56 -33.01 2.38
N PRO A 79 1.19 -33.93 3.12
CA PRO A 79 2.63 -34.15 3.01
C PRO A 79 3.05 -34.39 1.56
N TYR A 80 4.17 -33.82 1.17
CA TYR A 80 4.66 -33.88 -0.20
C TYR A 80 6.19 -33.97 -0.24
N GLN A 81 6.73 -34.47 -1.35
CA GLN A 81 8.17 -34.66 -1.51
C GLN A 81 8.69 -33.78 -2.65
N VAL A 82 9.79 -33.07 -2.41
CA VAL A 82 10.52 -32.30 -3.44
C VAL A 82 12.00 -32.59 -3.28
N ARG A 83 12.69 -32.91 -4.39
CA ARG A 83 14.13 -33.27 -4.38
C ARG A 83 14.47 -34.40 -3.38
N GLY A 84 13.58 -35.37 -3.22
CA GLY A 84 13.76 -36.48 -2.28
C GLY A 84 13.49 -36.15 -0.80
N LYS A 85 13.30 -34.87 -0.44
CA LYS A 85 12.99 -34.42 0.92
C LYS A 85 11.49 -34.31 1.14
N TRP A 86 11.01 -34.89 2.24
CA TRP A 86 9.62 -34.80 2.66
C TRP A 86 9.33 -33.51 3.42
N TYR A 87 8.21 -32.89 3.09
CA TYR A 87 7.66 -31.72 3.75
C TYR A 87 6.29 -32.07 4.31
N TYR A 88 6.05 -31.66 5.56
CA TYR A 88 4.82 -31.91 6.29
C TYR A 88 4.20 -30.56 6.65
N PRO A 89 3.29 -30.03 5.82
CA PRO A 89 2.57 -28.83 6.18
C PRO A 89 1.85 -28.99 7.51
N LYS A 90 2.06 -28.04 8.42
CA LYS A 90 1.43 -28.00 9.74
C LYS A 90 1.22 -26.56 10.14
N GLU A 91 0.14 -26.33 10.88
CA GLU A 91 -0.09 -25.06 11.55
C GLU A 91 0.60 -25.12 12.91
N ASP A 92 1.54 -24.21 13.11
CA ASP A 92 2.35 -24.13 14.32
C ASP A 92 2.34 -22.68 14.80
N GLN A 93 1.48 -22.42 15.79
CA GLN A 93 1.25 -21.07 16.31
C GLN A 93 2.50 -20.45 16.95
N HIS A 94 3.48 -21.28 17.33
CA HIS A 94 4.73 -20.86 17.96
C HIS A 94 5.92 -20.99 17.01
N TYR A 95 5.67 -21.11 15.71
CA TYR A 95 6.75 -21.20 14.73
C TYR A 95 7.58 -19.93 14.75
N ALA A 96 8.83 -20.06 15.19
CA ALA A 96 9.86 -19.03 15.11
C ALA A 96 11.18 -19.70 14.73
N LYS A 97 11.73 -19.36 13.57
CA LYS A 97 12.96 -19.99 13.07
C LYS A 97 13.88 -18.98 12.41
N LYS A 98 15.19 -19.13 12.64
CA LYS A 98 16.24 -18.41 11.92
C LYS A 98 16.77 -19.25 10.76
N GLY A 99 17.11 -18.58 9.67
CA GLY A 99 17.66 -19.23 8.48
C GLY A 99 17.79 -18.26 7.33
N LEU A 100 18.21 -18.77 6.16
CA LEU A 100 18.43 -17.93 5.00
C LEU A 100 17.09 -17.60 4.32
N ALA A 101 16.88 -16.35 3.94
CA ALA A 101 15.84 -15.94 3.00
C ALA A 101 16.44 -15.74 1.60
N SER A 102 15.64 -15.99 0.58
CA SER A 102 15.88 -15.42 -0.75
C SER A 102 14.63 -14.71 -1.26
N TRP A 103 14.63 -14.27 -2.50
CA TRP A 103 13.47 -13.69 -3.14
C TRP A 103 13.30 -14.19 -4.56
N TYR A 104 12.06 -14.20 -5.06
CA TYR A 104 11.72 -14.69 -6.39
C TYR A 104 11.21 -13.56 -7.29
N GLY A 105 11.75 -13.48 -8.50
CA GLY A 105 11.62 -12.32 -9.38
C GLY A 105 10.58 -12.47 -10.49
N ASP A 106 10.91 -11.90 -11.65
CA ASP A 106 10.01 -11.67 -12.78
C ASP A 106 9.53 -12.95 -13.47
N ALA A 107 10.33 -14.01 -13.38
CA ALA A 107 10.03 -15.31 -13.94
C ALA A 107 8.73 -15.91 -13.37
N PHE A 108 8.34 -15.54 -12.15
CA PHE A 108 7.15 -16.05 -11.48
C PHE A 108 5.94 -15.13 -11.62
N HIS A 109 6.13 -13.84 -11.89
CA HIS A 109 5.07 -12.84 -11.90
C HIS A 109 3.87 -13.26 -12.76
N GLY A 110 2.64 -13.06 -12.31
CA GLY A 110 1.44 -13.41 -13.05
C GLY A 110 1.16 -14.92 -13.16
N ARG A 111 1.91 -15.78 -12.45
CA ARG A 111 1.66 -17.23 -12.35
C ARG A 111 0.83 -17.56 -11.11
N LEU A 112 0.15 -18.69 -11.15
CA LEU A 112 -0.56 -19.21 -9.98
C LEU A 112 0.43 -19.73 -8.94
N THR A 113 0.24 -19.31 -7.70
CA THR A 113 0.90 -19.85 -6.50
C THR A 113 0.26 -21.18 -6.09
N ALA A 114 0.84 -21.86 -5.11
CA ALA A 114 0.34 -23.15 -4.62
C ALA A 114 -1.11 -23.10 -4.09
N ASN A 115 -1.57 -21.97 -3.53
CA ASN A 115 -2.94 -21.82 -3.08
C ASN A 115 -3.91 -21.34 -4.18
N GLY A 116 -3.39 -20.97 -5.36
CA GLY A 116 -4.18 -20.52 -6.50
C GLY A 116 -4.28 -19.00 -6.65
N GLU A 117 -3.68 -18.22 -5.75
CA GLU A 117 -3.54 -16.77 -5.95
C GLU A 117 -2.56 -16.48 -7.09
N VAL A 118 -2.71 -15.31 -7.73
CA VAL A 118 -1.74 -14.86 -8.73
C VAL A 118 -0.57 -14.19 -8.03
N TYR A 119 0.66 -14.67 -8.29
CA TYR A 119 1.85 -14.04 -7.74
C TYR A 119 2.10 -12.66 -8.37
N ASP A 120 2.34 -11.67 -7.50
CA ASP A 120 2.75 -10.33 -7.87
C ASP A 120 4.02 -9.95 -7.11
N MET A 121 5.06 -9.54 -7.85
CA MET A 121 6.36 -9.19 -7.26
C MET A 121 6.33 -7.86 -6.50
N THR A 122 5.34 -7.02 -6.78
CA THR A 122 5.18 -5.68 -6.21
C THR A 122 4.45 -5.70 -4.86
N HIS A 123 3.88 -6.84 -4.48
CA HIS A 123 3.13 -7.03 -3.24
C HIS A 123 3.95 -7.77 -2.18
N LEU A 124 3.56 -7.64 -0.91
CA LEU A 124 4.23 -8.28 0.23
C LEU A 124 3.79 -9.74 0.38
N THR A 125 4.34 -10.60 -0.46
CA THR A 125 4.05 -12.05 -0.49
C THR A 125 5.29 -12.90 -0.26
N ALA A 126 5.09 -14.16 0.11
CA ALA A 126 6.16 -15.12 0.34
C ALA A 126 5.74 -16.58 0.09
N ALA A 127 6.74 -17.43 -0.08
CA ALA A 127 6.64 -18.88 -0.13
C ALA A 127 7.26 -19.50 1.14
N HIS A 128 6.53 -20.42 1.77
CA HIS A 128 7.03 -21.21 2.90
C HIS A 128 6.72 -22.70 2.69
N PRO A 129 7.63 -23.63 3.06
CA PRO A 129 7.46 -25.04 2.74
C PRO A 129 6.30 -25.71 3.50
N THR A 130 6.04 -25.28 4.75
CA THR A 130 5.13 -26.02 5.63
C THR A 130 4.03 -25.19 6.29
N MET A 131 4.00 -23.87 6.09
CA MET A 131 2.97 -23.04 6.74
C MET A 131 1.61 -23.27 6.08
N PRO A 132 0.50 -23.09 6.80
CA PRO A 132 -0.81 -23.02 6.18
C PRO A 132 -0.87 -21.91 5.11
N LEU A 133 -1.68 -22.10 4.07
CA LEU A 133 -1.89 -21.09 3.04
C LEU A 133 -3.37 -20.68 2.99
N PRO A 134 -3.69 -19.39 2.80
CA PRO A 134 -2.77 -18.28 3.01
C PRO A 134 -2.54 -18.03 4.51
N SER A 135 -1.37 -17.51 4.87
CA SER A 135 -1.05 -17.10 6.25
C SER A 135 -0.18 -15.85 6.27
N TYR A 136 0.05 -15.32 7.46
CA TYR A 136 0.97 -14.23 7.70
C TYR A 136 2.23 -14.73 8.41
N ALA A 137 3.37 -14.23 7.96
CA ALA A 137 4.65 -14.42 8.63
C ALA A 137 5.36 -13.08 8.80
N ARG A 138 5.88 -12.82 10.00
CA ARG A 138 6.81 -11.71 10.23
C ARG A 138 8.19 -12.18 9.82
N VAL A 139 8.84 -11.41 8.95
CA VAL A 139 10.21 -11.65 8.52
C VAL A 139 11.04 -10.50 9.05
N THR A 140 12.12 -10.81 9.75
CA THR A 140 13.08 -9.83 10.28
C THR A 140 14.44 -10.12 9.69
N ASN A 141 15.04 -9.17 8.99
CA ASN A 141 16.44 -9.24 8.57
C ASN A 141 17.32 -9.07 9.82
N MET A 142 18.16 -10.06 10.09
CA MET A 142 19.01 -10.11 11.28
C MET A 142 20.21 -9.16 11.20
N GLU A 143 20.60 -8.76 9.99
CA GLU A 143 21.73 -7.85 9.75
C GLU A 143 21.32 -6.39 9.95
N THR A 144 20.20 -5.99 9.37
CA THR A 144 19.72 -4.59 9.43
C THR A 144 18.74 -4.34 10.57
N GLY A 145 18.05 -5.36 11.06
CA GLY A 145 16.93 -5.25 11.99
C GLY A 145 15.59 -4.89 11.32
N SER A 146 15.56 -4.71 9.99
CA SER A 146 14.31 -4.43 9.27
C SER A 146 13.33 -5.58 9.42
N SER A 147 12.06 -5.31 9.74
CA SER A 147 11.02 -6.33 9.81
C SER A 147 9.76 -5.93 9.05
N VAL A 148 9.07 -6.92 8.48
CA VAL A 148 7.78 -6.72 7.81
C VAL A 148 6.97 -8.01 7.87
N ILE A 149 5.65 -7.90 7.97
CA ILE A 149 4.73 -9.03 7.79
C ILE A 149 4.48 -9.22 6.30
N VAL A 150 4.55 -10.48 5.86
CA VAL A 150 4.27 -10.90 4.48
C VAL A 150 3.15 -11.92 4.46
N ARG A 151 2.40 -11.95 3.35
CA ARG A 151 1.40 -12.97 3.06
C ARG A 151 2.05 -14.20 2.45
N VAL A 152 2.02 -15.31 3.17
CA VAL A 152 2.48 -16.61 2.69
C VAL A 152 1.36 -17.26 1.88
N ASN A 153 1.49 -17.29 0.56
CA ASN A 153 0.51 -17.88 -0.36
C ASN A 153 1.08 -18.98 -1.26
N ASP A 154 2.40 -19.22 -1.20
CA ASP A 154 3.07 -20.21 -2.03
C ASP A 154 3.92 -21.23 -1.23
N ARG A 155 4.41 -22.26 -1.92
CA ARG A 155 5.23 -23.35 -1.37
C ARG A 155 6.68 -23.24 -1.86
N GLY A 156 7.62 -23.57 -0.98
CA GLY A 156 9.06 -23.39 -1.18
C GLY A 156 9.64 -22.51 -0.08
N PRO A 157 10.95 -22.21 -0.05
CA PRO A 157 12.01 -22.71 -0.92
C PRO A 157 12.29 -24.21 -0.77
N TYR A 158 12.94 -24.78 -1.80
CA TYR A 158 13.41 -26.18 -1.81
C TYR A 158 14.92 -26.30 -1.99
N HIS A 159 15.66 -25.21 -1.78
CA HIS A 159 17.11 -25.22 -1.69
C HIS A 159 17.56 -25.30 -0.24
N ASP A 160 18.70 -25.95 -0.01
CA ASP A 160 19.22 -26.16 1.33
C ASP A 160 19.57 -24.83 2.03
N GLY A 161 19.32 -24.78 3.34
CA GLY A 161 19.57 -23.61 4.18
C GLY A 161 18.53 -22.48 4.09
N ARG A 162 17.67 -22.47 3.07
CA ARG A 162 16.63 -21.45 2.92
C ARG A 162 15.33 -21.85 3.63
N ILE A 163 14.74 -20.91 4.34
CA ILE A 163 13.50 -21.14 5.11
C ILE A 163 12.30 -20.38 4.55
N ILE A 164 12.53 -19.31 3.78
CA ILE A 164 11.48 -18.50 3.18
C ILE A 164 12.01 -17.87 1.88
N ASP A 165 11.16 -17.77 0.88
CA ASP A 165 11.42 -16.98 -0.32
C ASP A 165 10.37 -15.87 -0.34
N VAL A 166 10.76 -14.61 -0.40
CA VAL A 166 9.83 -13.46 -0.37
C VAL A 166 9.71 -12.81 -1.75
N SER A 167 8.73 -11.95 -1.93
CA SER A 167 8.61 -11.14 -3.14
C SER A 167 9.73 -10.11 -3.26
N LYS A 168 9.95 -9.60 -4.48
CA LYS A 168 10.92 -8.52 -4.72
C LYS A 168 10.65 -7.31 -3.81
N ARG A 169 9.39 -6.87 -3.69
CA ARG A 169 9.01 -5.75 -2.82
C ARG A 169 9.37 -5.98 -1.36
N ALA A 170 9.12 -7.18 -0.84
CA ALA A 170 9.47 -7.52 0.54
C ALA A 170 10.98 -7.53 0.77
N ALA A 171 11.77 -8.03 -0.19
CA ALA A 171 13.23 -8.01 -0.13
C ALA A 171 13.82 -6.59 -0.22
N GLU A 172 13.17 -5.67 -0.95
CA GLU A 172 13.53 -4.25 -0.97
C GLU A 172 13.32 -3.60 0.40
N MET A 173 12.17 -3.87 1.05
CA MET A 173 11.86 -3.34 2.38
C MET A 173 12.75 -3.95 3.47
N LEU A 174 13.10 -5.24 3.34
CA LEU A 174 14.02 -5.91 4.25
C LEU A 174 15.50 -5.60 3.97
N ASP A 175 15.80 -4.75 2.98
CA ASP A 175 17.13 -4.29 2.62
C ASP A 175 18.11 -5.40 2.23
N TYR A 176 17.68 -6.34 1.39
CA TYR A 176 18.57 -7.36 0.82
C TYR A 176 18.31 -7.70 -0.65
N ALA A 177 17.42 -6.98 -1.33
CA ALA A 177 17.09 -7.23 -2.74
C ALA A 177 18.36 -7.25 -3.64
N ASN A 178 19.30 -6.32 -3.42
CA ASN A 178 20.54 -6.21 -4.20
C ASN A 178 21.57 -7.30 -3.85
N ILE A 179 21.53 -7.84 -2.64
CA ILE A 179 22.45 -8.89 -2.14
C ILE A 179 21.95 -10.26 -2.62
N GLY A 180 20.63 -10.44 -2.70
CA GLY A 180 19.94 -11.65 -3.17
C GLY A 180 19.46 -12.54 -2.03
N THR A 181 20.23 -12.67 -0.96
CA THR A 181 19.89 -13.48 0.23
C THR A 181 20.27 -12.76 1.52
N ALA A 182 19.55 -13.03 2.60
CA ALA A 182 19.85 -12.51 3.93
C ALA A 182 19.55 -13.55 5.02
N GLU A 183 20.24 -13.45 6.16
CA GLU A 183 19.86 -14.21 7.35
C GLU A 183 18.64 -13.54 8.00
N VAL A 184 17.57 -14.30 8.17
CA VAL A 184 16.29 -13.78 8.69
C VAL A 184 15.77 -14.61 9.86
N LYS A 185 14.96 -13.97 10.71
CA LYS A 185 14.03 -14.64 11.62
C LYS A 185 12.63 -14.61 11.00
N VAL A 186 12.00 -15.78 10.89
CA VAL A 186 10.63 -15.94 10.40
C VAL A 186 9.74 -16.41 11.54
N GLU A 187 8.66 -15.68 11.77
CA GLU A 187 7.68 -15.94 12.82
C GLU A 187 6.30 -16.07 12.23
N TYR A 188 5.56 -17.12 12.61
CA TYR A 188 4.17 -17.27 12.21
C TYR A 188 3.29 -16.28 12.97
N VAL A 189 2.45 -15.53 12.25
CA VAL A 189 1.55 -14.52 12.84
C VAL A 189 0.10 -15.03 12.90
N GLY A 190 -0.35 -15.78 11.90
CA GLY A 190 -1.71 -16.30 11.86
C GLY A 190 -2.21 -16.61 10.46
N ARG A 191 -3.48 -17.04 10.34
CA ARG A 191 -4.16 -17.21 9.05
C ARG A 191 -4.42 -15.86 8.39
N ALA A 192 -4.32 -15.82 7.07
CA ALA A 192 -4.63 -14.62 6.30
C ALA A 192 -6.03 -14.75 5.65
N PRO A 193 -6.79 -13.66 5.50
CA PRO A 193 -8.05 -13.67 4.77
C PRO A 193 -7.88 -14.07 3.30
N LEU A 194 -8.90 -14.69 2.69
CA LEU A 194 -8.86 -15.15 1.29
C LEU A 194 -9.07 -14.04 0.25
N ASP A 195 -9.64 -12.90 0.65
CA ASP A 195 -9.94 -11.77 -0.23
C ASP A 195 -8.67 -11.01 -0.67
N GLY A 196 -7.59 -11.11 0.10
CA GLY A 196 -6.29 -10.51 -0.22
C GLY A 196 -6.25 -8.99 -0.07
N ASN A 197 -7.21 -8.39 0.65
CA ASN A 197 -7.27 -6.95 0.93
C ASN A 197 -6.40 -6.57 2.15
N ASP A 198 -5.14 -6.98 2.14
CA ASP A 198 -4.24 -6.89 3.30
C ASP A 198 -3.06 -5.93 3.12
N ASP A 199 -2.92 -5.22 1.99
CA ASP A 199 -1.80 -4.30 1.71
C ASP A 199 -1.56 -3.30 2.83
N GLN A 200 -2.63 -2.65 3.30
CA GLN A 200 -2.51 -1.62 4.32
C GLN A 200 -1.98 -2.20 5.62
N TYR A 201 -2.48 -3.37 6.02
CA TYR A 201 -2.01 -4.08 7.20
C TYR A 201 -0.55 -4.52 7.06
N LEU A 202 -0.17 -5.10 5.92
CA LEU A 202 1.20 -5.56 5.67
C LEU A 202 2.18 -4.39 5.60
N MET A 203 1.80 -3.29 4.94
CA MET A 203 2.63 -2.09 4.84
C MET A 203 2.79 -1.39 6.19
N ALA A 204 1.73 -1.32 7.01
CA ALA A 204 1.79 -0.73 8.35
C ALA A 204 2.68 -1.54 9.31
N SER A 205 2.90 -2.82 9.03
CA SER A 205 3.77 -3.68 9.84
C SER A 205 5.26 -3.52 9.60
N TYR A 206 5.66 -2.65 8.66
CA TYR A 206 7.05 -2.43 8.32
C TYR A 206 7.77 -1.61 9.40
N HIS A 207 8.82 -2.21 9.97
CA HIS A 207 9.76 -1.53 10.85
C HIS A 207 11.12 -1.48 10.15
N PRO A 208 11.62 -0.29 9.75
CA PRO A 208 12.93 -0.17 9.14
C PRO A 208 14.04 -0.47 10.16
N GLY A 209 15.04 -1.22 9.70
CA GLY A 209 16.26 -1.49 10.43
C GLY A 209 17.09 -0.22 10.63
N ASN A 210 17.82 -0.14 11.73
CA ASN A 210 18.62 1.03 12.12
C ASN A 210 17.84 2.30 12.53
N ARG A 211 16.54 2.22 12.79
CA ARG A 211 15.82 3.29 13.50
C ARG A 211 16.18 3.21 15.00
N ALA A 212 16.34 4.37 15.66
CA ALA A 212 16.35 4.38 17.12
C ALA A 212 15.07 3.69 17.63
N PRO A 213 15.13 2.81 18.64
CA PRO A 213 13.95 2.13 19.16
C PRO A 213 12.86 3.16 19.43
N ASP A 214 11.70 3.01 18.79
CA ASP A 214 10.56 3.84 19.14
C ASP A 214 10.19 3.49 20.59
N PRO A 215 9.86 4.45 21.47
CA PRO A 215 9.27 4.14 22.77
C PRO A 215 8.08 3.16 22.70
N SER A 216 7.44 2.98 21.54
CA SER A 216 6.42 1.95 21.30
C SER A 216 6.95 0.52 21.06
N ASP A 217 8.21 0.32 20.65
CA ASP A 217 8.75 -0.96 20.16
C ASP A 217 9.03 -2.02 21.26
N GLY A 218 8.66 -1.74 22.51
CA GLY A 218 8.79 -2.67 23.65
C GLY A 218 7.57 -2.71 24.56
N LEU A 219 6.48 -2.05 24.18
CA LEU A 219 5.30 -1.96 25.01
C LEU A 219 4.35 -3.12 24.70
N PRO A 220 3.93 -3.92 25.71
CA PRO A 220 2.81 -4.83 25.50
C PRO A 220 1.60 -4.02 25.03
N THR A 221 0.81 -4.58 24.12
CA THR A 221 -0.43 -3.98 23.62
C THR A 221 -1.31 -3.58 24.81
N GLY A 222 -1.31 -2.30 25.17
CA GLY A 222 -1.98 -1.79 26.38
C GLY A 222 -1.19 -0.78 27.23
N VAL A 223 0.08 -0.49 26.95
CA VAL A 223 0.83 0.56 27.69
C VAL A 223 0.80 1.89 26.92
N MET A 224 0.35 2.95 27.58
CA MET A 224 0.44 4.32 27.07
C MET A 224 1.80 4.94 27.44
N VAL A 225 2.49 5.52 26.47
CA VAL A 225 3.71 6.31 26.69
C VAL A 225 3.34 7.65 27.31
N ALA A 226 3.88 7.97 28.49
CA ALA A 226 3.75 9.29 29.08
C ALA A 226 4.58 10.31 28.27
N MET A 227 3.90 11.27 27.66
CA MET A 227 4.52 12.39 26.94
C MET A 227 5.02 13.46 27.93
N ASN A 228 6.25 13.97 27.73
CA ASN A 228 6.81 15.13 28.45
C ASN A 228 6.52 16.46 27.72
N GLY A 229 5.37 16.55 27.04
CA GLY A 229 4.82 17.81 26.51
C GLY A 229 3.90 18.47 27.55
N PRO A 230 3.53 19.76 27.38
CA PRO A 230 2.62 20.42 28.30
C PRO A 230 1.34 19.59 28.43
N SER A 231 1.11 19.10 29.65
CA SER A 231 -0.01 18.22 29.95
C SER A 231 -1.32 18.97 29.68
N PRO A 232 -2.29 18.37 28.96
CA PRO A 232 -3.60 18.97 28.82
C PRO A 232 -4.25 19.01 30.21
N SER A 233 -4.41 20.22 30.72
CA SER A 233 -5.09 20.49 31.98
C SER A 233 -6.59 20.26 31.82
N LEU A 234 -7.16 19.35 32.63
CA LEU A 234 -8.37 19.47 33.48
C LEU A 234 -9.07 18.10 33.70
N PRO A 235 -9.83 17.92 34.80
CA PRO A 235 -9.40 17.38 36.08
C PRO A 235 -9.87 15.93 36.30
N VAL A 236 -8.98 15.03 36.71
CA VAL A 236 -9.40 13.75 37.30
C VAL A 236 -9.56 13.96 38.80
N VAL A 237 -10.80 13.98 39.26
CA VAL A 237 -11.12 13.75 40.67
C VAL A 237 -10.81 12.29 40.97
N ALA A 238 -9.63 12.01 41.48
CA ALA A 238 -9.31 10.75 42.12
C ALA A 238 -8.43 11.06 43.34
N ALA A 239 -8.98 10.79 44.52
CA ALA A 239 -8.31 10.93 45.79
C ALA A 239 -7.02 10.10 45.82
N ALA A 240 -5.90 10.76 46.07
CA ALA A 240 -4.62 10.10 46.31
C ALA A 240 -4.68 9.36 47.66
N VAL A 241 -4.32 8.08 47.63
CA VAL A 241 -4.00 7.28 48.81
C VAL A 241 -2.58 7.65 49.24
N PRO A 242 -2.31 8.12 50.47
CA PRO A 242 -0.94 8.37 50.91
C PRO A 242 -0.24 7.04 51.24
N PHE A 243 0.92 6.81 50.61
CA PHE A 243 1.82 5.69 50.90
C PHE A 243 2.56 5.93 52.24
N PRO A 244 2.78 4.91 53.08
CA PRO A 244 3.35 5.07 54.41
C PRO A 244 4.87 5.14 54.40
N GLY A 245 5.43 6.02 55.25
CA GLY A 245 6.80 5.89 55.75
C GLY A 245 7.68 7.13 55.53
N GLN A 246 7.46 8.19 56.31
CA GLN A 246 8.50 9.18 56.59
C GLN A 246 8.82 9.18 58.08
N LEU A 247 10.12 9.19 58.34
CA LEU A 247 10.79 9.26 59.63
C LEU A 247 10.30 10.43 60.49
N THR A 248 10.03 10.10 61.75
CA THR A 248 10.18 10.85 63.00
C THR A 248 10.54 12.35 62.94
N SER A 249 9.69 13.20 63.52
CA SER A 249 9.95 13.95 64.77
C SER A 249 9.27 15.32 64.83
N SER A 250 8.55 15.51 65.94
CA SER A 250 8.23 16.76 66.67
C SER A 250 7.32 17.82 66.03
N GLY A 251 6.13 17.99 66.64
CA GLY A 251 5.53 19.32 66.76
C GLY A 251 3.99 19.40 66.81
N GLN A 252 3.44 19.22 68.01
CA GLN A 252 2.19 19.83 68.51
C GLN A 252 0.81 19.29 68.05
N ALA A 253 -0.07 19.27 69.05
CA ALA A 253 -1.35 18.59 69.16
C ALA A 253 -2.55 19.49 68.79
N SER A 254 -3.66 18.89 68.34
CA SER A 254 -5.00 19.07 68.93
C SER A 254 -6.03 18.06 68.36
N GLU A 255 -6.69 17.34 69.29
CA GLU A 255 -8.10 16.86 69.33
C GLU A 255 -8.69 16.06 68.11
N ALA A 256 -8.97 14.74 68.16
CA ALA A 256 -10.01 13.97 68.89
C ALA A 256 -11.46 14.41 68.54
N GLN A 257 -12.46 13.64 68.06
CA GLN A 257 -12.87 12.21 68.16
C GLN A 257 -13.95 11.84 67.04
N PRO A 258 -14.82 10.79 67.12
CA PRO A 258 -14.55 9.40 66.72
C PRO A 258 -15.65 8.68 65.87
N VAL A 259 -15.27 7.51 65.32
CA VAL A 259 -16.00 6.24 65.00
C VAL A 259 -17.49 6.21 64.58
N ILE A 260 -17.76 5.50 63.47
CA ILE A 260 -18.80 4.45 63.44
C ILE A 260 -18.31 3.28 62.57
N SER A 261 -18.30 2.09 63.17
CA SER A 261 -18.08 0.77 62.58
C SER A 261 -19.35 0.23 61.90
N ALA A 262 -19.25 -0.55 60.81
CA ALA A 262 -20.10 -1.73 60.59
C ALA A 262 -19.77 -2.52 59.30
N GLN A 263 -19.56 -3.82 59.51
CA GLN A 263 -19.87 -5.01 58.69
C GLN A 263 -19.55 -5.07 57.18
N ALA A 264 -18.78 -6.10 56.84
CA ALA A 264 -18.85 -6.79 55.55
C ALA A 264 -19.97 -7.85 55.56
N ALA A 265 -20.75 -7.94 54.46
CA ALA A 265 -21.23 -9.19 53.86
C ALA A 265 -22.03 -8.93 52.56
N ALA A 266 -21.93 -9.93 51.66
CA ALA A 266 -22.84 -10.31 50.58
C ALA A 266 -22.66 -9.66 49.18
N PHE A 267 -22.35 -10.55 48.23
CA PHE A 267 -22.58 -10.37 46.80
C PHE A 267 -24.08 -10.42 46.51
N GLY A 268 -24.60 -9.40 45.84
CA GLY A 268 -25.97 -9.34 45.32
C GLY A 268 -26.13 -8.16 44.36
N ASP A 269 -26.58 -8.49 43.14
CA ASP A 269 -27.10 -7.64 42.06
C ASP A 269 -26.39 -6.33 41.70
N ILE A 270 -25.74 -6.33 40.54
CA ILE A 270 -25.29 -5.11 39.85
C ILE A 270 -26.52 -4.43 39.25
N THR A 271 -27.07 -3.44 39.97
CA THR A 271 -27.97 -2.44 39.38
C THR A 271 -27.15 -1.31 38.78
N LEU A 272 -27.22 -1.14 37.45
CA LEU A 272 -26.66 0.03 36.77
C LEU A 272 -27.41 1.31 37.20
N PRO A 273 -26.72 2.45 37.34
CA PRO A 273 -27.39 3.73 37.60
C PRO A 273 -28.24 4.15 36.40
N ASP A 274 -29.40 4.74 36.68
CA ASP A 274 -30.43 5.14 35.70
C ASP A 274 -29.97 6.30 34.78
N PHE A 275 -28.82 6.91 35.06
CA PHE A 275 -28.22 7.97 34.26
C PHE A 275 -26.72 7.70 34.03
N GLY A 276 -26.32 7.62 32.76
CA GLY A 276 -24.92 7.58 32.34
C GLY A 276 -24.22 8.93 32.48
N PRO A 277 -22.88 8.97 32.37
CA PRO A 277 -22.11 10.21 32.52
C PRO A 277 -22.54 11.25 31.47
N ILE A 278 -22.90 12.44 31.95
CA ILE A 278 -23.26 13.59 31.12
C ILE A 278 -22.03 13.96 30.27
N ILE A 279 -22.20 13.87 28.95
CA ILE A 279 -21.19 14.29 27.97
C ILE A 279 -21.09 15.82 28.08
N PRO A 280 -19.93 16.41 28.40
CA PRO A 280 -19.78 17.85 28.28
C PRO A 280 -19.94 18.24 26.81
N GLU A 281 -20.68 19.33 26.53
CA GLU A 281 -20.77 19.87 25.17
C GLU A 281 -19.38 20.19 24.64
N ARG A 282 -19.13 19.75 23.40
CA ARG A 282 -17.92 20.07 22.64
C ARG A 282 -17.75 21.59 22.63
N PRO A 283 -16.55 22.13 22.90
CA PRO A 283 -16.32 23.56 22.79
C PRO A 283 -16.71 24.04 21.39
N GLU A 284 -17.69 24.93 21.31
CA GLU A 284 -18.09 25.58 20.08
C GLU A 284 -16.94 26.47 19.62
N ILE A 285 -16.22 26.02 18.60
CA ILE A 285 -15.49 26.93 17.73
C ILE A 285 -16.58 27.71 17.00
N ILE A 286 -16.72 29.01 17.31
CA ILE A 286 -17.64 29.90 16.60
C ILE A 286 -17.10 30.09 15.19
N LEU A 287 -17.44 29.16 14.30
CA LEU A 287 -17.33 29.27 12.87
C LEU A 287 -18.77 29.30 12.31
N PRO A 288 -19.07 30.21 11.37
CA PRO A 288 -20.39 30.23 10.74
C PRO A 288 -20.68 28.87 10.10
N ALA A 289 -21.90 28.37 10.32
CA ALA A 289 -22.32 26.98 10.09
C ALA A 289 -22.31 26.50 8.62
N GLN A 290 -21.75 27.25 7.68
CA GLN A 290 -21.61 26.89 6.26
C GLN A 290 -20.31 27.47 5.67
N SER A 291 -19.17 27.08 6.24
CA SER A 291 -17.84 27.43 5.69
C SER A 291 -17.45 26.40 4.61
N PRO A 292 -17.08 26.80 3.37
CA PRO A 292 -16.84 25.87 2.26
C PRO A 292 -15.41 25.33 2.19
N PHE A 293 -14.51 25.68 3.13
CA PHE A 293 -13.15 25.17 3.10
C PHE A 293 -13.04 23.84 3.88
N ALA A 294 -12.41 22.87 3.24
CA ALA A 294 -11.99 21.64 3.88
C ALA A 294 -10.93 21.96 4.95
N VAL A 295 -11.33 21.95 6.22
CA VAL A 295 -10.38 21.64 7.28
C VAL A 295 -9.94 20.20 7.02
N ALA A 296 -8.69 19.99 6.65
CA ALA A 296 -8.11 18.71 6.23
C ALA A 296 -8.02 17.66 7.36
N SER A 297 -8.87 17.75 8.39
CA SER A 297 -9.04 16.69 9.38
C SER A 297 -10.23 15.78 9.07
N MET A 298 -11.20 16.16 8.21
CA MET A 298 -12.39 15.33 7.98
C MET A 298 -13.07 15.49 6.61
N SER A 299 -12.39 15.30 5.47
CA SER A 299 -13.13 15.10 4.19
C SER A 299 -12.33 14.50 3.02
N TYR A 300 -11.40 13.58 3.27
CA TYR A 300 -10.68 12.93 2.16
C TYR A 300 -11.57 11.97 1.33
N ALA A 301 -12.77 11.65 1.84
CA ALA A 301 -13.74 10.80 1.16
C ALA A 301 -14.79 11.58 0.35
N ASP A 302 -15.21 12.75 0.82
CA ASP A 302 -16.40 13.44 0.27
C ASP A 302 -16.09 14.17 -1.05
N GLU A 303 -14.89 14.75 -1.18
CA GLU A 303 -14.48 15.39 -2.44
C GLU A 303 -14.33 14.40 -3.60
N ARG A 304 -13.91 13.15 -3.32
CA ARG A 304 -13.75 12.13 -4.38
C ARG A 304 -15.12 11.64 -4.87
N VAL A 305 -16.10 11.59 -3.97
CA VAL A 305 -17.49 11.21 -4.27
C VAL A 305 -18.19 12.33 -5.03
N LEU A 306 -18.00 13.60 -4.65
CA LEU A 306 -18.54 14.77 -5.36
C LEU A 306 -17.93 14.97 -6.76
N ARG A 307 -16.60 14.75 -6.91
CA ARG A 307 -15.96 14.76 -8.24
C ARG A 307 -16.46 13.62 -9.13
N ALA A 308 -16.70 12.44 -8.56
CA ALA A 308 -17.28 11.33 -9.30
C ALA A 308 -18.74 11.59 -9.68
N SER A 309 -19.56 12.14 -8.77
CA SER A 309 -20.98 12.38 -9.01
C SER A 309 -21.22 13.44 -10.09
N ASN A 310 -20.40 14.48 -10.16
CA ASN A 310 -20.53 15.53 -11.18
C ASN A 310 -20.17 15.04 -12.59
N VAL A 311 -19.28 14.04 -12.70
CA VAL A 311 -18.97 13.39 -13.98
C VAL A 311 -20.15 12.56 -14.49
N PHE A 312 -20.92 11.94 -13.58
CA PHE A 312 -22.11 11.17 -13.96
C PHE A 312 -23.36 12.03 -14.14
N ALA A 313 -23.49 13.16 -13.45
CA ALA A 313 -24.56 14.13 -13.67
C ALA A 313 -24.47 14.84 -15.05
N ALA A 314 -23.26 14.98 -15.59
CA ALA A 314 -23.04 15.53 -16.93
C ALA A 314 -23.35 14.56 -18.08
N LEU A 315 -23.64 13.28 -17.79
CA LEU A 315 -23.91 12.23 -18.78
C LEU A 315 -25.40 12.08 -19.14
N ASP A 316 -26.31 12.75 -18.42
CA ASP A 316 -27.76 12.63 -18.62
C ASP A 316 -28.27 13.43 -19.85
N GLY A 317 -27.40 14.26 -20.44
CA GLY A 317 -27.70 15.13 -21.57
C GLY A 317 -26.90 14.80 -22.83
N GLY A 318 -26.83 13.53 -23.23
CA GLY A 318 -26.38 13.10 -24.57
C GLY A 318 -25.19 13.86 -25.15
N MET A 319 -24.03 13.81 -24.49
CA MET A 319 -22.80 14.43 -25.00
C MET A 319 -21.96 13.47 -25.84
N SER A 320 -21.34 13.98 -26.91
CA SER A 320 -20.43 13.19 -27.73
C SER A 320 -19.07 13.00 -27.02
N PRO A 321 -18.28 11.97 -27.36
CA PRO A 321 -16.93 11.80 -26.83
C PRO A 321 -16.00 13.01 -27.05
N ALA A 322 -16.28 13.81 -28.08
CA ALA A 322 -15.54 15.04 -28.35
C ALA A 322 -15.88 16.15 -27.35
N ASP A 323 -17.12 16.23 -26.88
CA ASP A 323 -17.56 17.23 -25.89
C ASP A 323 -16.95 16.96 -24.52
N VAL A 324 -16.82 15.67 -24.16
CA VAL A 324 -16.11 15.21 -22.95
C VAL A 324 -14.61 15.55 -23.02
N PHE A 325 -13.98 15.35 -24.19
CA PHE A 325 -12.58 15.68 -24.37
C PHE A 325 -12.32 17.20 -24.29
N GLN A 326 -13.23 18.01 -24.83
CA GLN A 326 -13.13 19.47 -24.79
C GLN A 326 -13.49 20.06 -23.42
N SER A 327 -14.38 19.44 -22.64
CA SER A 327 -14.64 19.86 -21.25
C SER A 327 -13.44 19.56 -20.36
N TRP A 328 -12.83 18.38 -20.51
CA TRP A 328 -11.61 18.00 -19.80
C TRP A 328 -10.45 18.95 -20.10
N LYS A 329 -10.29 19.36 -21.36
CA LYS A 329 -9.26 20.31 -21.79
C LYS A 329 -9.50 21.74 -21.29
N ARG A 330 -10.76 22.14 -21.05
CA ARG A 330 -11.13 23.43 -20.44
C ARG A 330 -10.97 23.45 -18.92
N GLN A 331 -11.13 22.31 -18.27
CA GLN A 331 -10.98 22.15 -16.82
C GLN A 331 -9.54 21.83 -16.38
N ALA A 332 -8.65 21.46 -17.30
CA ALA A 332 -7.24 21.33 -17.01
C ALA A 332 -6.56 22.71 -17.12
N PRO A 333 -6.22 23.40 -16.01
CA PRO A 333 -5.32 24.54 -16.10
C PRO A 333 -3.99 24.06 -16.69
N SER A 334 -3.51 24.82 -17.67
CA SER A 334 -2.26 24.53 -18.35
C SER A 334 -1.06 24.61 -17.40
N ALA A 335 -0.33 23.51 -17.33
CA ALA A 335 1.12 23.40 -17.11
C ALA A 335 1.69 23.47 -15.68
N GLY A 336 1.86 22.27 -15.10
CA GLY A 336 2.87 21.92 -14.09
C GLY A 336 2.56 20.56 -13.46
N PRO A 337 3.53 19.69 -13.14
CA PRO A 337 3.26 18.55 -12.25
C PRO A 337 2.71 19.10 -10.91
N PRO A 338 1.85 18.35 -10.19
CA PRO A 338 1.29 18.84 -8.94
C PRO A 338 2.42 18.93 -7.91
N ALA A 339 3.02 20.11 -7.79
CA ALA A 339 4.02 20.37 -6.77
C ALA A 339 3.31 20.54 -5.43
N ASP A 340 3.87 19.92 -4.39
CA ASP A 340 3.50 20.20 -3.00
C ASP A 340 3.55 21.71 -2.77
N TYR A 341 2.51 22.26 -2.15
CA TYR A 341 2.37 23.70 -1.94
C TYR A 341 1.85 24.00 -0.53
N VAL A 342 2.03 25.23 -0.08
CA VAL A 342 1.52 25.70 1.21
C VAL A 342 0.28 26.56 0.96
N ALA A 343 -0.85 26.15 1.51
CA ALA A 343 -2.04 26.99 1.57
C ALA A 343 -1.88 27.98 2.72
N ALA A 344 -1.70 29.27 2.40
CA ALA A 344 -1.38 30.35 3.33
C ALA A 344 -2.62 31.10 3.87
N GLY A 345 -3.81 30.50 3.69
CA GLY A 345 -5.07 31.01 4.23
C GLY A 345 -6.04 31.56 3.19
N SER A 346 -7.27 31.80 3.65
CA SER A 346 -8.39 32.32 2.87
C SER A 346 -8.89 33.60 3.49
N PHE A 347 -9.11 34.63 2.66
CA PHE A 347 -9.47 35.97 3.11
C PHE A 347 -10.74 36.43 2.39
N ASP A 348 -11.61 37.14 3.10
CA ASP A 348 -12.79 37.78 2.51
C ASP A 348 -12.51 39.20 2.01
N ASP A 349 -11.28 39.69 2.18
CA ASP A 349 -10.77 40.95 1.64
C ASP A 349 -9.59 40.73 0.70
N ALA A 350 -9.71 41.24 -0.52
CA ALA A 350 -8.67 41.19 -1.55
C ALA A 350 -7.38 41.90 -1.11
N ALA A 351 -7.49 42.99 -0.35
CA ALA A 351 -6.32 43.75 0.09
C ALA A 351 -5.55 43.00 1.18
N GLN A 352 -6.23 42.24 2.03
CA GLN A 352 -5.59 41.33 2.99
C GLN A 352 -4.87 40.17 2.29
N ALA A 353 -5.52 39.49 1.34
CA ALA A 353 -4.89 38.42 0.56
C ALA A 353 -3.63 38.91 -0.19
N LYS A 354 -3.68 40.10 -0.80
CA LYS A 354 -2.51 40.70 -1.47
C LYS A 354 -1.37 41.05 -0.51
N ARG A 355 -1.67 41.49 0.71
CA ARG A 355 -0.65 41.77 1.74
C ARG A 355 0.08 40.49 2.14
N VAL A 356 -0.66 39.42 2.42
CA VAL A 356 -0.09 38.12 2.78
C VAL A 356 0.71 37.54 1.61
N ALA A 357 0.19 37.59 0.38
CA ALA A 357 0.94 37.17 -0.80
C ALA A 357 2.23 37.98 -1.00
N ALA A 358 2.20 39.31 -0.81
CA ALA A 358 3.39 40.15 -0.93
C ALA A 358 4.46 39.83 0.13
N GLN A 359 4.04 39.47 1.35
CA GLN A 359 4.95 39.05 2.42
C GLN A 359 5.60 37.69 2.11
N LEU A 360 4.89 36.80 1.42
CA LEU A 360 5.34 35.45 1.10
C LEU A 360 6.07 35.34 -0.25
N ALA A 361 5.98 36.35 -1.11
CA ALA A 361 6.63 36.37 -2.43
C ALA A 361 8.16 36.28 -2.38
N GLY A 362 8.80 36.57 -1.23
CA GLY A 362 10.24 36.41 -1.03
C GLY A 362 10.68 34.97 -0.74
N PHE A 363 9.75 34.07 -0.45
CA PHE A 363 10.02 32.67 -0.06
C PHE A 363 9.58 31.65 -1.12
N GLY A 364 8.83 32.08 -2.13
CA GLY A 364 8.36 31.22 -3.20
C GLY A 364 7.38 31.92 -4.12
N LYS A 365 6.82 31.15 -5.07
CA LYS A 365 5.85 31.67 -6.02
C LYS A 365 4.46 31.71 -5.38
N THR A 366 3.91 32.92 -5.20
CA THR A 366 2.56 33.09 -4.66
C THR A 366 1.49 33.16 -5.75
N GLU A 367 0.36 32.50 -5.53
CA GLU A 367 -0.84 32.55 -6.37
C GLU A 367 -2.03 32.97 -5.50
N ILE A 368 -2.85 33.89 -5.99
CA ILE A 368 -4.12 34.26 -5.35
C ILE A 368 -5.25 33.72 -6.21
N GLN A 369 -6.06 32.84 -5.65
CA GLN A 369 -7.25 32.31 -6.30
C GLN A 369 -8.49 33.02 -5.75
N ARG A 370 -9.28 33.61 -6.65
CA ARG A 370 -10.58 34.19 -6.31
C ARG A 370 -11.66 33.14 -6.48
N SER A 371 -12.55 33.02 -5.52
CA SER A 371 -13.76 32.18 -5.60
C SER A 371 -14.95 32.94 -5.04
N GLU A 372 -16.10 32.77 -5.67
CA GLU A 372 -17.35 33.40 -5.24
C GLU A 372 -18.23 32.34 -4.56
N LEU A 373 -18.68 32.61 -3.34
CA LEU A 373 -19.60 31.75 -2.60
C LEU A 373 -20.68 32.62 -1.94
N ASP A 374 -21.95 32.26 -2.16
CA ASP A 374 -23.12 32.96 -1.61
C ASP A 374 -23.12 34.48 -1.87
N GLY A 375 -22.61 34.90 -3.04
CA GLY A 375 -22.52 36.31 -3.44
C GLY A 375 -21.40 37.11 -2.73
N LYS A 376 -20.50 36.42 -2.01
CA LYS A 376 -19.32 37.01 -1.38
C LYS A 376 -18.04 36.49 -2.04
N ASP A 377 -17.12 37.41 -2.35
CA ASP A 377 -15.80 37.10 -2.88
C ASP A 377 -14.88 36.60 -1.76
N TRP A 378 -14.17 35.50 -2.05
CA TRP A 378 -13.11 34.93 -1.24
C TRP A 378 -11.81 34.84 -2.03
N TYR A 379 -10.70 35.01 -1.33
CA TYR A 379 -9.35 35.03 -1.90
C TYR A 379 -8.45 34.07 -1.12
N SER A 380 -8.05 32.97 -1.77
CA SER A 380 -7.12 31.98 -1.22
C SER A 380 -5.70 32.29 -1.68
N VAL A 381 -4.73 32.25 -0.77
CA VAL A 381 -3.31 32.48 -1.08
C VAL A 381 -2.57 31.14 -1.03
N ASN A 382 -1.98 30.75 -2.15
CA ASN A 382 -1.17 29.54 -2.27
C ASN A 382 0.30 29.92 -2.51
N LEU A 383 1.22 29.23 -1.85
CA LEU A 383 2.66 29.42 -1.96
C LEU A 383 3.32 28.15 -2.49
N TYR A 384 3.98 28.25 -3.64
CA TYR A 384 4.68 27.14 -4.27
C TYR A 384 6.20 27.26 -4.11
N PRO A 385 6.92 26.13 -3.95
CA PRO A 385 8.37 26.13 -3.95
C PRO A 385 8.92 26.65 -5.28
N ASP A 386 9.91 27.53 -5.22
CA ASP A 386 10.62 28.09 -6.39
C ASP A 386 12.00 27.43 -6.63
N GLY A 387 12.31 26.39 -5.85
CA GLY A 387 13.58 25.66 -5.90
C GLY A 387 14.61 26.09 -4.86
N HIS A 388 14.33 27.11 -4.04
CA HIS A 388 15.26 27.62 -3.02
C HIS A 388 15.00 27.14 -1.58
N GLY A 389 14.01 26.28 -1.35
CA GLY A 389 13.69 25.74 -0.03
C GLY A 389 12.75 24.53 -0.08
N SER A 390 12.75 23.76 1.00
CA SER A 390 11.81 22.65 1.19
C SER A 390 10.40 23.15 1.55
N VAL A 391 9.38 22.34 1.29
CA VAL A 391 7.97 22.68 1.60
C VAL A 391 7.76 22.98 3.09
N ASP A 392 8.54 22.33 3.96
CA ASP A 392 8.48 22.56 5.40
C ASP A 392 9.09 23.93 5.80
N GLU A 393 10.12 24.39 5.09
CA GLU A 393 10.67 25.74 5.25
C GLU A 393 9.70 26.82 4.76
N LEU A 394 8.98 26.54 3.66
CA LEU A 394 7.90 27.41 3.17
C LEU A 394 6.75 27.52 4.19
N LEU A 395 6.39 26.42 4.85
CA LEU A 395 5.37 26.40 5.88
C LEU A 395 5.80 27.25 7.10
N GLN A 396 7.04 27.09 7.54
CA GLN A 396 7.59 27.86 8.65
C GLN A 396 7.70 29.36 8.32
N ALA A 397 8.04 29.70 7.07
CA ALA A 397 7.98 31.07 6.57
C ALA A 397 6.55 31.62 6.57
N ALA A 398 5.56 30.82 6.16
CA ALA A 398 4.15 31.22 6.18
C ALA A 398 3.65 31.55 7.59
N TRP A 399 3.95 30.70 8.58
CA TRP A 399 3.56 30.94 9.97
C TRP A 399 4.20 32.20 10.57
N SER A 400 5.46 32.46 10.25
CA SER A 400 6.19 33.62 10.79
C SER A 400 5.85 34.94 10.09
N HIS A 401 5.23 34.89 8.90
CA HIS A 401 4.95 36.06 8.06
C HIS A 401 3.46 36.28 7.76
N GLY A 402 2.59 36.04 8.76
CA GLY A 402 1.20 36.50 8.73
C GLY A 402 0.17 35.48 8.22
N ALA A 403 0.56 34.22 8.05
CA ALA A 403 -0.34 33.11 7.74
C ALA A 403 -0.24 32.03 8.84
N PRO A 404 -0.77 32.27 10.06
CA PRO A 404 -0.66 31.33 11.19
C PRO A 404 -1.41 30.01 10.96
N ASP A 405 -2.44 30.02 10.12
CA ASP A 405 -3.26 28.85 9.78
C ASP A 405 -2.74 28.14 8.52
N ALA A 406 -1.51 28.44 8.09
CA ALA A 406 -0.94 27.84 6.91
C ALA A 406 -0.77 26.32 7.06
N LEU A 407 -1.00 25.59 5.98
CA LEU A 407 -0.94 24.14 5.94
C LEU A 407 -0.33 23.64 4.64
N VAL A 408 0.40 22.52 4.73
CA VAL A 408 1.01 21.87 3.57
C VAL A 408 -0.04 21.03 2.86
N VAL A 409 -0.17 21.26 1.56
CA VAL A 409 -0.95 20.44 0.65
C VAL A 409 0.02 19.58 -0.16
N ARG A 410 0.04 18.28 0.14
CA ARG A 410 0.79 17.27 -0.62
C ARG A 410 -0.11 16.60 -1.63
N ASN A 411 0.35 16.46 -2.87
CA ASN A 411 -0.42 15.84 -3.96
C ASN A 411 -0.01 14.39 -4.23
#